data_AF-S4MXL0-F1
#
_entry.id   AF-S4MXL0-F1
#
_cell.length_a   1.000
_cell.length_b   1.000
_cell.length_c   1.000
_cell.angle_alpha   90.00
_cell.angle_beta   90.00
_cell.angle_gamma   90.00
#
_symmetry.space_group_name_H-M   'P 1'
#
loop_
_entity.id
_entity.type
_entity.pdbx_description
1 polymer ?
#
loop_
_entity_poly.entity_id
_entity_poly.type
_entity_poly.pdbx_seq_one_letter_code
_entity_poly.pdbx_strand_id
1 'polypeptide(L)'
;MVGAGRRPATFLTEASFRNAIVALAAIGGSTNAVVHLLAVAGRLGVDLSLDDFDRIGSRVPVLVDLQPAGRFLMEDFHRAGGLLAVLREVRDLLDPDALTVTGRPLAACLDDAEIWDGEVIRTRDRPLVAEGGIAVLRGNLAPDGALVKPAAASPHLLRHRGRAVVFDSIEDFRARIDDPGLDVDADSVLVLRGCGPKGYPGMPEVANMPLPKKLLAQGVRDMVRVCDGRMSGTAYGTVVLHVAPEAAAGGPLALVRTGDFIALDVEARRIDVDVPDAELARRAPAKATVTGFAAPRRGWERLYVDHVLQADTGADLDFLVGSSGSEVSRESH
;
A
#
# COMPACT_ATOMS: atom_id res chain seq x y z
N MET A 1 14.42 -19.02 24.04
CA MET A 1 13.01 -18.67 23.76
C MET A 1 12.04 -19.72 24.30
N VAL A 2 12.14 -20.99 23.87
CA VAL A 2 11.27 -22.08 24.38
C VAL A 2 11.32 -22.23 25.90
N GLY A 3 12.51 -22.39 26.49
CA GLY A 3 12.65 -22.50 27.96
C GLY A 3 12.19 -21.28 28.76
N ALA A 4 12.08 -20.11 28.11
CA ALA A 4 11.56 -18.88 28.72
C ALA A 4 10.06 -18.65 28.42
N GLY A 5 9.39 -19.60 27.77
CA GLY A 5 7.97 -19.51 27.44
C GLY A 5 7.61 -18.38 26.47
N ARG A 6 8.58 -17.79 25.76
CA ARG A 6 8.34 -16.63 24.90
C ARG A 6 7.75 -17.05 23.56
N ARG A 7 6.58 -16.53 23.23
CA ARG A 7 5.80 -16.82 22.01
C ARG A 7 5.82 -15.62 21.08
N PRO A 8 5.43 -15.74 19.80
CA PRO A 8 5.28 -14.59 18.91
C PRO A 8 4.46 -13.45 19.53
N ALA A 9 3.33 -13.77 20.18
CA ALA A 9 2.48 -12.80 20.89
C ALA A 9 3.17 -12.08 22.07
N THR A 10 4.31 -12.58 22.56
CA THR A 10 5.14 -11.86 23.55
C THR A 10 5.85 -10.65 22.93
N PHE A 11 6.11 -10.68 21.62
CA PHE A 11 6.90 -9.67 20.92
C PHE A 11 6.06 -8.86 19.93
N LEU A 12 5.08 -9.49 19.30
CA LEU A 12 4.19 -8.89 18.31
C LEU A 12 2.98 -8.27 19.02
N THR A 13 3.23 -7.15 19.71
CA THR A 13 2.24 -6.33 20.44
C THR A 13 1.89 -5.08 19.65
N GLU A 14 0.85 -4.35 20.05
CA GLU A 14 0.50 -3.03 19.49
C GLU A 14 1.71 -2.09 19.43
N ALA A 15 2.51 -2.03 20.50
CA ALA A 15 3.76 -1.27 20.56
C ALA A 15 4.76 -1.68 19.46
N SER A 16 4.91 -2.97 19.20
CA SER A 16 5.80 -3.45 18.13
C SER A 16 5.28 -3.15 16.73
N PHE A 17 3.95 -3.18 16.51
CA PHE A 17 3.33 -2.80 15.24
C PHE A 17 3.47 -1.29 14.98
N ARG A 18 3.28 -0.46 16.02
CA ARG A 18 3.63 0.97 15.96
C ARG A 18 5.07 1.18 15.53
N ASN A 19 6.02 0.46 16.15
CA ASN A 19 7.43 0.53 15.79
C ASN A 19 7.69 0.08 14.34
N ALA A 20 6.97 -0.94 13.87
CA ALA A 20 7.05 -1.41 12.49
C ALA A 20 6.55 -0.34 11.49
N ILE A 21 5.50 0.42 11.83
CA ILE A 21 5.00 1.53 11.00
C ILE A 21 6.03 2.66 10.93
N VAL A 22 6.62 3.03 12.07
CA VAL A 22 7.71 4.04 12.10
C VAL A 22 8.90 3.58 11.26
N ALA A 23 9.32 2.32 11.42
CA ALA A 23 10.41 1.74 10.65
C ALA A 23 10.09 1.74 9.15
N LEU A 24 8.89 1.32 8.77
CA LEU A 24 8.41 1.27 7.38
C LEU A 24 8.49 2.64 6.71
N ALA A 25 8.05 3.69 7.41
CA ALA A 25 8.11 5.05 6.91
C ALA A 25 9.56 5.57 6.84
N ALA A 26 10.37 5.34 7.89
CA ALA A 26 11.75 5.80 7.93
C ALA A 26 12.64 5.25 6.80
N ILE A 27 12.36 4.02 6.35
CA ILE A 27 13.07 3.39 5.22
C ILE A 27 12.41 3.65 3.85
N GLY A 28 11.28 4.35 3.78
CA GLY A 28 10.53 4.54 2.53
C GLY A 28 10.01 3.23 1.94
N GLY A 29 9.58 2.30 2.79
CA GLY A 29 9.32 0.91 2.41
C GLY A 29 8.08 0.69 1.54
N SER A 30 7.86 -0.57 1.17
CA SER A 30 6.80 -0.98 0.25
C SER A 30 5.41 -0.78 0.84
N THR A 31 4.45 -0.36 0.01
CA THR A 31 3.03 -0.29 0.39
C THR A 31 2.44 -1.67 0.70
N ASN A 32 2.99 -2.75 0.13
CA ASN A 32 2.58 -4.13 0.44
C ASN A 32 2.77 -4.46 1.94
N ALA A 33 3.71 -3.80 2.63
CA ALA A 33 3.92 -4.02 4.05
C ALA A 33 2.68 -3.66 4.88
N VAL A 34 1.84 -2.74 4.42
CA VAL A 34 0.57 -2.37 5.08
C VAL A 34 -0.36 -3.59 5.11
N VAL A 35 -0.61 -4.20 3.94
CA VAL A 35 -1.45 -5.41 3.83
C VAL A 35 -0.91 -6.54 4.72
N HIS A 36 0.41 -6.76 4.70
CA HIS A 36 1.02 -7.82 5.49
C HIS A 36 0.95 -7.56 7.00
N LEU A 37 1.21 -6.33 7.45
CA LEU A 37 1.16 -6.00 8.87
C LEU A 37 -0.27 -6.10 9.41
N LEU A 38 -1.28 -5.66 8.66
CA LEU A 38 -2.69 -5.83 9.00
C LEU A 38 -3.06 -7.32 9.14
N ALA A 39 -2.67 -8.15 8.17
CA ALA A 39 -2.92 -9.59 8.23
C ALA A 39 -2.26 -10.24 9.45
N VAL A 40 -0.98 -9.94 9.71
CA VAL A 40 -0.26 -10.49 10.87
C VAL A 40 -0.87 -10.01 12.20
N ALA A 41 -1.30 -8.75 12.29
CA ALA A 41 -2.01 -8.23 13.46
C ALA A 41 -3.33 -8.98 13.69
N GLY A 42 -4.10 -9.24 12.63
CA GLY A 42 -5.32 -10.04 12.68
C GLY A 42 -5.11 -11.47 13.20
N ARG A 43 -3.95 -12.10 12.94
CA ARG A 43 -3.60 -13.44 13.47
C ARG A 43 -3.29 -13.44 14.97
N LEU A 44 -3.00 -12.27 15.52
CA LEU A 44 -2.68 -12.09 16.94
C LEU A 44 -3.84 -11.45 17.71
N GLY A 45 -4.92 -11.04 17.02
CA GLY A 45 -6.01 -10.27 17.61
C GLY A 45 -5.56 -8.88 18.06
N VAL A 46 -4.50 -8.33 17.46
CA VAL A 46 -4.07 -6.95 17.69
C VAL A 46 -4.94 -6.05 16.82
N ASP A 47 -5.56 -5.05 17.44
CA ASP A 47 -6.32 -4.02 16.73
C ASP A 47 -5.34 -3.10 15.99
N LEU A 48 -5.31 -3.23 14.67
CA LEU A 48 -4.48 -2.43 13.77
C LEU A 48 -5.30 -2.12 12.52
N SER A 49 -5.37 -0.84 12.18
CA SER A 49 -6.18 -0.32 11.10
C SER A 49 -5.32 0.46 10.09
N LEU A 50 -5.89 0.77 8.92
CA LEU A 50 -5.26 1.70 7.98
C LEU A 50 -4.97 3.07 8.61
N ASP A 51 -5.88 3.57 9.46
CA ASP A 51 -5.74 4.89 10.06
C ASP A 51 -4.49 4.99 10.96
N ASP A 52 -4.03 3.87 11.51
CA ASP A 52 -2.78 3.81 12.28
C ASP A 52 -1.56 4.08 11.42
N PHE A 53 -1.55 3.63 10.16
CA PHE A 53 -0.45 3.91 9.23
C PHE A 53 -0.34 5.40 8.91
N ASP A 54 -1.46 6.08 8.72
CA ASP A 54 -1.45 7.52 8.47
C ASP A 54 -1.09 8.31 9.74
N ARG A 55 -1.76 8.00 10.86
CA ARG A 55 -1.57 8.67 12.15
C ARG A 55 -0.13 8.54 12.68
N ILE A 56 0.49 7.37 12.53
CA ILE A 56 1.83 7.08 13.05
C ILE A 56 2.90 7.38 12.00
N GLY A 57 2.70 6.92 10.76
CA GLY A 57 3.76 6.85 9.75
C GLY A 57 3.87 8.08 8.85
N SER A 58 2.77 8.77 8.53
CA SER A 58 2.77 9.79 7.46
C SER A 58 3.72 10.96 7.69
N ARG A 59 3.98 11.29 8.96
CA ARG A 59 4.89 12.38 9.38
C ARG A 59 6.31 11.92 9.72
N VAL A 60 6.61 10.64 9.56
CA VAL A 60 7.96 10.12 9.77
C VAL A 60 8.79 10.44 8.52
N PRO A 61 9.98 11.03 8.67
CA PRO A 61 10.84 11.34 7.54
C PRO A 61 11.43 10.08 6.93
N VAL A 62 11.60 10.06 5.61
CA VAL A 62 12.34 9.01 4.92
C VAL A 62 13.82 9.36 5.00
N LEU A 63 14.61 8.45 5.58
CA LEU A 63 16.03 8.66 5.84
C LEU A 63 16.92 7.89 4.87
N VAL A 64 16.38 6.92 4.16
CA VAL A 64 17.18 5.98 3.37
C VAL A 64 17.14 6.35 1.88
N ASP A 65 18.30 6.64 1.29
CA ASP A 65 18.47 6.98 -0.13
C ASP A 65 18.60 5.72 -1.00
N LEU A 66 17.56 4.87 -1.00
CA LEU A 66 17.52 3.63 -1.78
C LEU A 66 16.50 3.69 -2.91
N GLN A 67 16.81 3.01 -4.02
CA GLN A 67 15.83 2.80 -5.08
C GLN A 67 14.57 2.12 -4.53
N PRO A 68 13.37 2.56 -4.94
CA PRO A 68 13.11 3.45 -6.08
C PRO A 68 12.97 4.94 -5.74
N ALA A 69 12.99 5.31 -4.45
CA ALA A 69 12.87 6.71 -4.02
C ALA A 69 14.20 7.48 -4.11
N GLY A 70 15.31 6.74 -4.08
CA GLY A 70 16.67 7.23 -4.05
C GLY A 70 17.57 6.59 -5.10
N ARG A 71 18.87 6.59 -4.83
CA ARG A 71 19.95 6.29 -5.78
C ARG A 71 20.60 4.92 -5.55
N PHE A 72 20.79 4.54 -4.29
CA PHE A 72 21.63 3.41 -3.88
C PHE A 72 20.87 2.08 -3.81
N LEU A 73 21.58 0.99 -3.49
CA LEU A 73 21.03 -0.37 -3.36
C LEU A 73 21.28 -0.96 -1.95
N MET A 74 20.65 -2.11 -1.67
CA MET A 74 20.66 -2.73 -0.35
C MET A 74 22.06 -3.04 0.23
N GLU A 75 23.05 -3.30 -0.62
CA GLU A 75 24.44 -3.50 -0.18
C GLU A 75 25.03 -2.23 0.43
N ASP A 76 24.79 -1.08 -0.21
CA ASP A 76 25.20 0.22 0.30
C ASP A 76 24.52 0.50 1.64
N PHE A 77 23.21 0.22 1.74
CA PHE A 77 22.46 0.39 2.99
C PHE A 77 23.01 -0.46 4.14
N HIS A 78 23.36 -1.72 3.87
CA HIS A 78 23.97 -2.57 4.88
C HIS A 78 25.32 -2.01 5.34
N ARG A 79 26.19 -1.61 4.40
CA ARG A 79 27.51 -1.02 4.70
C ARG A 79 27.40 0.32 5.44
N ALA A 80 26.35 1.10 5.17
CA ALA A 80 26.10 2.39 5.82
C ALA A 80 25.64 2.27 7.29
N GLY A 81 25.34 1.08 7.79
CA GLY A 81 24.88 0.83 9.17
C GLY A 81 23.53 0.10 9.26
N GLY A 82 22.82 -0.03 8.14
CA GLY A 82 21.57 -0.77 8.03
C GLY A 82 20.43 -0.22 8.89
N LEU A 83 19.46 -1.09 9.19
CA LEU A 83 18.20 -0.70 9.82
C LEU A 83 18.37 -0.08 11.21
N LEU A 84 19.28 -0.58 12.03
CA LEU A 84 19.45 -0.06 13.39
C LEU A 84 19.94 1.40 13.38
N ALA A 85 20.80 1.76 12.43
CA ALA A 85 21.27 3.14 12.27
C ALA A 85 20.10 4.08 11.91
N VAL A 86 19.18 3.63 11.03
CA VAL A 86 17.95 4.38 10.72
C VAL A 86 17.06 4.52 11.94
N LEU A 87 16.82 3.42 12.67
CA LEU A 87 15.92 3.42 13.83
C LEU A 87 16.45 4.30 14.96
N ARG A 88 17.76 4.45 15.09
CA ARG A 88 18.39 5.36 16.06
C ARG A 88 17.96 6.81 15.82
N GLU A 89 17.89 7.25 14.56
CA GLU A 89 17.51 8.62 14.20
C GLU A 89 16.04 8.95 14.53
N VAL A 90 15.18 7.92 14.58
CA VAL A 90 13.74 8.04 14.89
C VAL A 90 13.39 7.41 16.24
N ARG A 91 14.36 7.22 17.13
CA ARG A 91 14.20 6.48 18.40
C ARG A 91 13.10 7.04 19.31
N ASP A 92 12.93 8.35 19.33
CA ASP A 92 11.87 9.06 20.08
C ASP A 92 10.45 8.76 19.57
N LEU A 93 10.31 8.26 18.34
CA LEU A 93 9.03 7.85 17.76
C LEU A 93 8.71 6.39 18.07
N LEU A 94 9.72 5.61 18.49
CA LEU A 94 9.57 4.21 18.86
C LEU A 94 9.05 4.08 20.30
N ASP A 95 8.20 3.08 20.51
CA ASP A 95 7.87 2.60 21.84
C ASP A 95 9.12 2.00 22.49
N PRO A 96 9.58 2.54 23.64
CA PRO A 96 10.83 2.16 24.26
C PRO A 96 10.78 0.80 24.97
N ASP A 97 9.58 0.27 25.24
CA ASP A 97 9.36 -0.95 26.01
C ASP A 97 9.09 -2.17 25.10
N ALA A 98 8.85 -1.94 23.81
CA ALA A 98 8.63 -3.00 22.81
C ALA A 98 9.81 -3.99 22.75
N LEU A 99 9.56 -5.23 23.16
CA LEU A 99 10.56 -6.28 23.26
C LEU A 99 10.94 -6.88 21.89
N THR A 100 12.21 -7.21 21.74
CA THR A 100 12.72 -8.07 20.66
C THR A 100 12.75 -9.54 21.09
N VAL A 101 13.01 -10.46 20.17
CA VAL A 101 13.15 -11.90 20.46
C VAL A 101 14.24 -12.23 21.49
N THR A 102 15.22 -11.34 21.65
CA THR A 102 16.26 -11.45 22.69
C THR A 102 15.70 -11.22 24.10
N GLY A 103 14.51 -10.62 24.22
CA GLY A 103 13.88 -10.19 25.47
C GLY A 103 14.34 -8.84 25.96
N ARG A 104 15.14 -8.11 25.16
CA ARG A 104 15.50 -6.71 25.40
C ARG A 104 14.63 -5.79 24.56
N PRO A 105 14.27 -4.60 25.05
CA PRO A 105 13.56 -3.61 24.24
C PRO A 105 14.37 -3.18 23.02
N LEU A 106 13.71 -2.97 21.88
CA LEU A 106 14.36 -2.58 20.63
C LEU A 106 15.11 -1.26 20.78
N ALA A 107 14.50 -0.26 21.44
CA ALA A 107 15.10 1.04 21.64
C ALA A 107 16.42 0.98 22.44
N ALA A 108 16.58 0.01 23.35
CA ALA A 108 17.80 -0.20 24.13
C ALA A 108 18.92 -0.92 23.34
N CYS A 109 18.65 -1.33 22.10
CA CYS A 109 19.62 -1.96 21.21
C CYS A 109 20.22 -0.97 20.19
N LEU A 110 19.87 0.32 20.26
CA LEU A 110 20.22 1.32 19.24
C LEU A 110 21.41 2.22 19.62
N ASP A 111 21.92 2.12 20.85
CA ASP A 111 22.94 3.06 21.36
C ASP A 111 24.22 3.05 20.51
N ASP A 112 24.65 1.88 20.07
CA ASP A 112 25.87 1.66 19.28
C ASP A 112 25.61 1.65 17.76
N ALA A 113 24.39 1.97 17.31
CA ALA A 113 24.04 1.91 15.89
C ALA A 113 24.54 3.17 15.16
N GLU A 114 25.67 3.06 14.47
CA GLU A 114 26.31 4.19 13.78
C GLU A 114 25.91 4.30 12.31
N ILE A 115 25.83 5.54 11.81
CA ILE A 115 25.75 5.84 10.38
C ILE A 115 27.18 5.96 9.85
N TRP A 116 27.59 5.01 9.01
CA TRP A 116 28.91 4.98 8.39
C TRP A 116 28.97 5.74 7.06
N ASP A 117 27.83 5.90 6.40
CA ASP A 117 27.69 6.64 5.15
C ASP A 117 26.43 7.51 5.19
N GLY A 118 26.65 8.82 5.37
CA GLY A 118 25.61 9.84 5.43
C GLY A 118 24.95 10.18 4.09
N GLU A 119 25.48 9.70 2.97
CA GLU A 119 24.81 9.83 1.66
C GLU A 119 23.70 8.77 1.49
N VAL A 120 23.92 7.57 2.04
CA VAL A 120 23.00 6.43 1.96
C VAL A 120 21.96 6.46 3.09
N ILE A 121 22.39 6.70 4.33
CA ILE A 121 21.50 6.87 5.49
C ILE A 121 21.62 8.31 5.98
N ARG A 122 20.53 9.06 5.80
CA ARG A 122 20.43 10.46 6.17
C ARG A 122 20.10 10.61 7.64
N THR A 123 20.63 11.65 8.24
CA THR A 123 20.23 12.08 9.59
C THR A 123 18.83 12.69 9.56
N ARG A 124 18.15 12.69 10.71
CA ARG A 124 16.77 13.20 10.80
C ARG A 124 16.61 14.67 10.45
N ASP A 125 17.64 15.48 10.68
CA ASP A 125 17.67 16.91 10.35
C ASP A 125 17.90 17.17 8.85
N ARG A 126 18.38 16.19 8.09
CA ARG A 126 18.65 16.29 6.65
C ARG A 126 18.05 15.10 5.86
N PRO A 127 16.74 14.81 6.03
CA PRO A 127 16.12 13.61 5.49
C PRO A 127 16.07 13.65 3.96
N LEU A 128 15.82 12.49 3.34
CA LEU A 128 15.52 12.43 1.90
C LEU A 128 14.17 13.11 1.60
N VAL A 129 13.16 12.78 2.42
CA VAL A 129 11.81 13.37 2.37
C VAL A 129 11.35 13.64 3.80
N ALA A 130 10.93 14.88 4.08
CA ALA A 130 10.54 15.29 5.43
C ALA A 130 9.27 14.57 5.95
N GLU A 131 8.29 14.37 5.07
CA GLU A 131 7.05 13.63 5.33
C GLU A 131 6.83 12.62 4.20
N GLY A 132 7.48 11.46 4.31
CA GLY A 132 7.54 10.48 3.21
C GLY A 132 6.85 9.16 3.52
N GLY A 133 6.25 9.02 4.71
CA GLY A 133 5.45 7.85 5.07
C GLY A 133 4.26 7.66 4.15
N ILE A 134 3.75 6.43 4.11
CA ILE A 134 2.55 6.08 3.34
C ILE A 134 1.38 6.90 3.88
N ALA A 135 0.63 7.55 2.97
CA ALA A 135 -0.58 8.28 3.31
C ALA A 135 -1.81 7.44 2.97
N VAL A 136 -2.81 7.50 3.85
CA VAL A 136 -4.12 6.84 3.64
C VAL A 136 -5.11 7.87 3.13
N LEU A 137 -5.71 7.59 1.97
CA LEU A 137 -6.71 8.43 1.34
C LEU A 137 -8.09 7.85 1.61
N ARG A 138 -9.06 8.72 1.88
CA ARG A 138 -10.48 8.38 1.99
C ARG A 138 -11.33 9.30 1.10
N GLY A 139 -12.53 8.87 0.76
CA GLY A 139 -13.48 9.70 0.02
C GLY A 139 -14.50 8.81 -0.68
N ASN A 140 -15.35 9.41 -1.51
CA ASN A 140 -16.43 8.63 -2.14
C ASN A 140 -15.91 7.58 -3.13
N LEU A 141 -14.65 7.66 -3.58
CA LEU A 141 -14.02 6.68 -4.46
C LEU A 141 -13.40 5.50 -3.68
N ALA A 142 -12.94 5.74 -2.45
CA ALA A 142 -12.26 4.78 -1.60
C ALA A 142 -12.77 4.91 -0.15
N PRO A 143 -14.00 4.46 0.14
CA PRO A 143 -14.61 4.68 1.45
C PRO A 143 -13.88 3.94 2.58
N ASP A 144 -13.40 2.73 2.32
CA ASP A 144 -12.66 1.92 3.31
C ASP A 144 -11.16 2.25 3.31
N GLY A 145 -10.68 2.89 2.25
CA GLY A 145 -9.37 3.53 2.18
C GLY A 145 -8.62 3.20 0.89
N ALA A 146 -7.58 3.97 0.62
CA ALA A 146 -6.58 3.69 -0.40
C ALA A 146 -5.23 4.22 0.06
N LEU A 147 -4.14 3.73 -0.53
CA LEU A 147 -2.79 4.16 -0.19
C LEU A 147 -2.16 4.98 -1.31
N VAL A 148 -1.31 5.93 -0.92
CA VAL A 148 -0.36 6.60 -1.82
C VAL A 148 0.99 6.68 -1.11
N LYS A 149 2.10 6.62 -1.86
CA LYS A 149 3.47 6.76 -1.34
C LYS A 149 4.05 8.13 -1.76
N PRO A 150 3.89 9.20 -0.94
CA PRO A 150 4.33 10.55 -1.30
C PRO A 150 5.81 10.63 -1.66
N ALA A 151 6.67 9.87 -0.96
CA ALA A 151 8.11 9.85 -1.21
C ALA A 151 8.53 9.38 -2.61
N ALA A 152 7.65 8.70 -3.35
CA ALA A 152 7.90 8.31 -4.74
C ALA A 152 6.98 9.01 -5.75
N ALA A 153 6.13 9.93 -5.30
CA ALA A 153 5.21 10.67 -6.14
C ALA A 153 5.81 12.01 -6.61
N SER A 154 5.28 12.55 -7.70
CA SER A 154 5.68 13.87 -8.18
C SER A 154 4.98 14.96 -7.36
N PRO A 155 5.70 15.93 -6.75
CA PRO A 155 5.08 16.93 -5.87
C PRO A 155 3.92 17.71 -6.48
N HIS A 156 4.00 18.02 -7.78
CA HIS A 156 2.95 18.76 -8.49
C HIS A 156 1.66 17.95 -8.76
N LEU A 157 1.68 16.62 -8.55
CA LEU A 157 0.51 15.75 -8.70
C LEU A 157 -0.11 15.33 -7.36
N LEU A 158 0.47 15.73 -6.23
CA LEU A 158 -0.08 15.43 -4.88
C LEU A 158 -1.43 16.11 -4.63
N ARG A 159 -1.74 17.14 -5.41
CA ARG A 159 -3.07 17.76 -5.48
C ARG A 159 -3.43 17.92 -6.96
N HIS A 160 -4.31 17.06 -7.45
CA HIS A 160 -4.59 16.92 -8.88
C HIS A 160 -6.07 16.67 -9.13
N ARG A 161 -6.59 17.23 -10.23
CA ARG A 161 -7.95 16.93 -10.70
C ARG A 161 -7.92 16.69 -12.20
N GLY A 162 -8.32 15.51 -12.64
CA GLY A 162 -8.19 15.08 -14.03
C GLY A 162 -9.34 14.21 -14.51
N ARG A 163 -9.49 14.10 -15.83
CA ARG A 163 -10.48 13.20 -16.45
C ARG A 163 -10.03 11.75 -16.32
N ALA A 164 -10.92 10.86 -15.91
CA ALA A 164 -10.65 9.44 -15.80
C ALA A 164 -10.53 8.81 -17.20
N VAL A 165 -9.51 7.98 -17.38
CA VAL A 165 -9.39 7.04 -18.51
C VAL A 165 -9.44 5.63 -17.93
N VAL A 166 -10.59 4.97 -18.07
CA VAL A 166 -10.89 3.70 -17.38
C VAL A 166 -10.50 2.50 -18.23
N PHE A 167 -9.82 1.54 -17.61
CA PHE A 167 -9.51 0.22 -18.14
C PHE A 167 -10.15 -0.86 -17.26
N ASP A 168 -10.90 -1.77 -17.89
CA ASP A 168 -11.74 -2.75 -17.19
C ASP A 168 -11.01 -4.03 -16.74
N SER A 169 -9.84 -4.29 -17.31
CA SER A 169 -8.93 -5.37 -16.93
C SER A 169 -7.49 -5.06 -17.38
N ILE A 170 -6.53 -5.89 -16.97
CA ILE A 170 -5.15 -5.76 -17.43
C ILE A 170 -5.01 -5.99 -18.95
N GLU A 171 -5.85 -6.84 -19.52
CA GLU A 171 -5.94 -7.08 -20.97
C GLU A 171 -6.46 -5.85 -21.70
N ASP A 172 -7.53 -5.21 -21.21
CA ASP A 172 -8.07 -3.97 -21.77
C ASP A 172 -7.04 -2.83 -21.71
N PHE A 173 -6.34 -2.70 -20.57
CA PHE A 173 -5.23 -1.76 -20.43
C PHE A 173 -4.16 -1.99 -21.49
N ARG A 174 -3.64 -3.22 -21.63
CA ARG A 174 -2.60 -3.55 -22.62
C ARG A 174 -3.06 -3.34 -24.05
N ALA A 175 -4.34 -3.59 -24.35
CA ALA A 175 -4.89 -3.44 -25.68
C ALA A 175 -5.01 -1.97 -26.11
N ARG A 176 -5.27 -1.05 -25.17
CA ARG A 176 -5.61 0.34 -25.51
C ARG A 176 -4.57 1.40 -25.13
N ILE A 177 -3.70 1.17 -24.15
CA ILE A 177 -2.85 2.24 -23.57
C ILE A 177 -1.96 2.93 -24.60
N ASP A 178 -1.51 2.18 -25.61
CA ASP A 178 -0.65 2.67 -26.69
C ASP A 178 -1.41 2.98 -27.99
N ASP A 179 -2.75 2.91 -27.99
CA ASP A 179 -3.57 3.31 -29.13
C ASP A 179 -3.37 4.82 -29.39
N PRO A 180 -2.91 5.23 -30.59
CA PRO A 180 -2.77 6.64 -30.93
C PRO A 180 -4.08 7.43 -30.75
N GLY A 181 -5.22 6.79 -30.97
CA GLY A 181 -6.57 7.35 -30.87
C GLY A 181 -7.17 7.40 -29.46
N LEU A 182 -6.49 6.84 -28.44
CA LEU A 182 -6.95 6.93 -27.05
C LEU A 182 -7.05 8.40 -26.62
N ASP A 183 -8.23 8.89 -26.21
CA ASP A 183 -8.36 10.25 -25.64
C ASP A 183 -7.74 10.27 -24.23
N VAL A 184 -6.47 10.68 -24.17
CA VAL A 184 -5.67 10.78 -22.95
C VAL A 184 -4.63 11.89 -23.10
N ASP A 185 -4.54 12.73 -22.09
CA ASP A 185 -3.59 13.83 -21.97
C ASP A 185 -2.78 13.71 -20.66
N ALA A 186 -1.80 14.61 -20.45
CA ALA A 186 -0.92 14.57 -19.27
C ALA A 186 -1.66 14.81 -17.93
N ASP A 187 -2.82 15.48 -17.98
CA ASP A 187 -3.64 15.79 -16.81
C ASP A 187 -4.68 14.71 -16.52
N SER A 188 -4.82 13.71 -17.38
CA SER A 188 -5.75 12.61 -17.20
C SER A 188 -5.37 11.72 -16.02
N VAL A 189 -6.37 11.08 -15.41
CA VAL A 189 -6.21 10.07 -14.36
C VAL A 189 -6.42 8.69 -14.95
N LEU A 190 -5.39 7.85 -14.98
CA LEU A 190 -5.54 6.47 -15.44
C LEU A 190 -6.20 5.64 -14.34
N VAL A 191 -7.27 4.91 -14.67
CA VAL A 191 -8.00 4.06 -13.73
C VAL A 191 -7.96 2.63 -14.23
N LEU A 192 -7.37 1.72 -13.45
CA LEU A 192 -7.41 0.29 -13.71
C LEU A 192 -8.16 -0.39 -12.57
N ARG A 193 -9.19 -1.16 -12.90
CA ARG A 193 -10.03 -1.83 -11.91
C ARG A 193 -10.09 -3.33 -12.13
N GLY A 194 -10.68 -4.06 -11.19
CA GLY A 194 -10.73 -5.52 -11.26
C GLY A 194 -9.37 -6.15 -11.00
N CYS A 195 -8.47 -5.41 -10.35
CA CYS A 195 -7.12 -5.85 -10.00
C CYS A 195 -6.97 -6.11 -8.50
N GLY A 196 -8.06 -6.06 -7.74
CA GLY A 196 -8.11 -6.37 -6.31
C GLY A 196 -8.02 -7.87 -5.98
N PRO A 197 -8.17 -8.23 -4.69
CA PRO A 197 -8.16 -9.63 -4.24
C PRO A 197 -9.13 -10.53 -5.02
N LYS A 198 -10.40 -10.17 -5.11
CA LYS A 198 -11.42 -10.97 -5.80
C LYS A 198 -11.40 -10.76 -7.32
N GLY A 199 -11.11 -9.53 -7.75
CA GLY A 199 -11.29 -9.12 -9.14
C GLY A 199 -10.32 -9.79 -10.10
N TYR A 200 -9.04 -9.87 -9.75
CA TYR A 200 -8.02 -10.32 -10.69
C TYR A 200 -8.03 -11.83 -10.97
N PRO A 201 -7.96 -12.75 -9.98
CA PRO A 201 -7.87 -12.60 -8.51
C PRO A 201 -6.43 -12.64 -7.95
N GLY A 202 -6.26 -12.40 -6.66
CA GLY A 202 -4.98 -12.46 -5.93
C GLY A 202 -4.24 -11.13 -5.80
N MET A 203 -4.86 -10.04 -6.27
CA MET A 203 -4.35 -8.67 -6.12
C MET A 203 -2.90 -8.50 -6.64
N PRO A 204 -2.61 -8.61 -7.94
CA PRO A 204 -1.25 -8.56 -8.46
C PRO A 204 -0.65 -7.13 -8.46
N GLU A 205 0.65 -7.06 -8.74
CA GLU A 205 1.42 -5.81 -8.81
C GLU A 205 1.28 -5.13 -10.18
N VAL A 206 0.10 -4.61 -10.48
CA VAL A 206 -0.23 -3.97 -11.78
C VAL A 206 -0.66 -2.50 -11.67
N ALA A 207 -0.71 -1.95 -10.46
CA ALA A 207 -1.14 -0.56 -10.24
C ALA A 207 -0.15 0.48 -10.80
N ASN A 208 1.13 0.14 -10.96
CA ASN A 208 2.13 1.01 -11.57
C ASN A 208 2.03 1.04 -13.11
N MET A 209 0.83 1.32 -13.62
CA MET A 209 0.55 1.38 -15.06
C MET A 209 1.61 2.19 -15.80
N PRO A 210 2.24 1.61 -16.84
CA PRO A 210 3.04 2.37 -17.80
C PRO A 210 2.24 3.51 -18.41
N LEU A 211 2.88 4.65 -18.63
CA LEU A 211 2.25 5.78 -19.30
C LEU A 211 2.14 5.51 -20.81
N PRO A 212 1.14 6.10 -21.51
CA PRO A 212 1.05 6.03 -22.96
C PRO A 212 2.35 6.47 -23.66
N LYS A 213 2.86 5.69 -24.62
CA LYS A 213 4.09 6.03 -25.37
C LYS A 213 4.06 7.44 -25.96
N LYS A 214 2.90 7.89 -26.43
CA LYS A 214 2.74 9.25 -27.00
C LYS A 214 2.99 10.36 -25.98
N LEU A 215 2.63 10.16 -24.71
CA LEU A 215 2.87 11.12 -23.63
C LEU A 215 4.33 11.06 -23.16
N LEU A 216 4.91 9.86 -23.09
CA LEU A 216 6.34 9.69 -22.82
C LEU A 216 7.21 10.44 -23.87
N ALA A 217 6.84 10.35 -25.15
CA ALA A 217 7.51 11.07 -26.24
C ALA A 217 7.38 12.60 -26.12
N GLN A 218 6.33 13.11 -25.46
CA GLN A 218 6.13 14.53 -25.16
C GLN A 218 6.87 14.99 -23.89
N GLY A 219 7.58 14.09 -23.20
CA GLY A 219 8.32 14.42 -21.99
C GLY A 219 7.55 14.19 -20.69
N VAL A 220 6.32 13.69 -20.73
CA VAL A 220 5.57 13.30 -19.53
C VAL A 220 6.31 12.14 -18.85
N ARG A 221 6.48 12.21 -17.53
CA ARG A 221 7.19 11.20 -16.73
C ARG A 221 6.36 10.63 -15.58
N ASP A 222 5.28 11.30 -15.21
CA ASP A 222 4.36 10.85 -14.18
C ASP A 222 2.94 11.31 -14.51
N MET A 223 1.96 10.53 -14.07
CA MET A 223 0.52 10.80 -14.14
C MET A 223 -0.14 10.15 -12.93
N VAL A 224 -1.26 10.72 -12.49
CA VAL A 224 -2.06 10.09 -11.43
C VAL A 224 -2.68 8.79 -11.96
N ARG A 225 -2.48 7.72 -11.20
CA ARG A 225 -2.96 6.37 -11.49
C ARG A 225 -3.73 5.85 -10.29
N VAL A 226 -4.91 5.27 -10.51
CA VAL A 226 -5.77 4.73 -9.46
C VAL A 226 -6.07 3.26 -9.75
N CYS A 227 -5.86 2.39 -8.77
CA CYS A 227 -6.06 0.96 -8.92
C CYS A 227 -6.47 0.27 -7.60
N ASP A 228 -7.34 -0.72 -7.70
CA ASP A 228 -7.68 -1.62 -6.57
C ASP A 228 -6.62 -2.72 -6.36
N GLY A 229 -5.58 -2.78 -7.20
CA GLY A 229 -4.45 -3.71 -7.09
C GLY A 229 -3.27 -3.20 -6.26
N ARG A 230 -2.13 -3.88 -6.41
CA ARG A 230 -0.86 -3.56 -5.72
C ARG A 230 0.16 -2.98 -6.69
N MET A 231 1.29 -2.53 -6.15
CA MET A 231 2.48 -2.21 -6.92
C MET A 231 3.71 -2.81 -6.26
N SER A 232 4.76 -3.02 -7.05
CA SER A 232 6.05 -3.44 -6.51
C SER A 232 6.62 -2.37 -5.59
N GLY A 233 7.34 -2.78 -4.55
CA GLY A 233 8.06 -1.86 -3.67
C GLY A 233 9.08 -0.99 -4.41
N THR A 234 9.53 -1.44 -5.58
CA THR A 234 10.48 -0.77 -6.49
C THR A 234 9.81 0.17 -7.51
N ALA A 235 8.50 0.40 -7.40
CA ALA A 235 7.79 1.31 -8.30
C ALA A 235 7.92 2.79 -7.86
N TYR A 236 7.84 3.68 -8.86
CA TYR A 236 7.79 5.14 -8.68
C TYR A 236 6.53 5.75 -9.33
N GLY A 237 6.25 6.99 -8.94
CA GLY A 237 5.24 7.87 -9.48
C GLY A 237 3.97 7.97 -8.63
N THR A 238 3.06 8.84 -9.06
CA THR A 238 1.87 9.22 -8.30
C THR A 238 0.76 8.19 -8.48
N VAL A 239 0.86 7.11 -7.70
CA VAL A 239 -0.04 5.95 -7.79
C VAL A 239 -0.85 5.80 -6.51
N VAL A 240 -2.17 5.80 -6.65
CA VAL A 240 -3.14 5.41 -5.63
C VAL A 240 -3.49 3.94 -5.83
N LEU A 241 -3.31 3.14 -4.78
CA LEU A 241 -3.36 1.69 -4.81
C LEU A 241 -4.14 1.14 -3.61
N HIS A 242 -4.52 -0.14 -3.68
CA HIS A 242 -5.33 -0.79 -2.64
C HIS A 242 -6.66 -0.08 -2.38
N VAL A 243 -7.28 0.48 -3.43
CA VAL A 243 -8.61 1.08 -3.31
C VAL A 243 -9.58 0.04 -2.76
N ALA A 244 -10.14 0.33 -1.59
CA ALA A 244 -11.06 -0.51 -0.86
C ALA A 244 -12.42 0.18 -0.65
N PRO A 245 -13.55 -0.54 -0.84
CA PRO A 245 -13.64 -1.88 -1.41
C PRO A 245 -13.15 -1.92 -2.86
N GLU A 246 -12.63 -3.07 -3.29
CA GLU A 246 -12.25 -3.28 -4.69
C GLU A 246 -13.47 -3.27 -5.62
N ALA A 247 -13.26 -3.09 -6.92
CA ALA A 247 -14.36 -3.06 -7.88
C ALA A 247 -15.19 -4.37 -7.89
N ALA A 248 -14.55 -5.52 -7.76
CA ALA A 248 -15.21 -6.83 -7.74
C ALA A 248 -15.98 -7.13 -6.43
N ALA A 249 -15.72 -6.38 -5.36
CA ALA A 249 -16.48 -6.44 -4.11
C ALA A 249 -17.61 -5.40 -4.05
N GLY A 250 -17.91 -4.73 -5.17
CA GLY A 250 -18.95 -3.70 -5.25
C GLY A 250 -18.49 -2.29 -4.89
N GLY A 251 -17.18 -2.06 -4.82
CA GLY A 251 -16.61 -0.75 -4.50
C GLY A 251 -16.91 0.32 -5.56
N PRO A 252 -16.87 1.62 -5.18
CA PRO A 252 -17.18 2.73 -6.08
C PRO A 252 -16.30 2.82 -7.34
N LEU A 253 -15.09 2.27 -7.30
CA LEU A 253 -14.20 2.16 -8.46
C LEU A 253 -14.85 1.44 -9.66
N ALA A 254 -15.76 0.49 -9.40
CA ALA A 254 -16.54 -0.21 -10.43
C ALA A 254 -17.53 0.70 -11.19
N LEU A 255 -17.85 1.88 -10.63
CA LEU A 255 -18.87 2.80 -11.15
C LEU A 255 -18.28 3.99 -11.92
N VAL A 256 -16.96 4.17 -11.86
CA VAL A 256 -16.24 5.20 -12.60
C VAL A 256 -16.37 4.94 -14.10
N ARG A 257 -16.59 6.01 -14.86
CA ARG A 257 -16.68 6.02 -16.32
C ARG A 257 -15.58 6.91 -16.88
N THR A 258 -15.08 6.56 -18.06
CA THR A 258 -14.16 7.45 -18.79
C THR A 258 -14.81 8.81 -18.98
N GLY A 259 -14.08 9.87 -18.67
CA GLY A 259 -14.54 11.26 -18.72
C GLY A 259 -15.05 11.83 -17.39
N ASP A 260 -15.36 11.00 -16.38
CA ASP A 260 -15.60 11.51 -15.02
C ASP A 260 -14.35 12.22 -14.49
N PHE A 261 -14.51 13.24 -13.65
CA PHE A 261 -13.36 13.84 -12.99
C PHE A 261 -13.02 13.11 -11.70
N ILE A 262 -11.73 12.87 -11.46
CA ILE A 262 -11.21 12.37 -10.18
C ILE A 262 -10.37 13.47 -9.55
N ALA A 263 -10.62 13.75 -8.28
CA ALA A 263 -9.88 14.69 -7.46
C ALA A 263 -9.03 13.91 -6.43
N LEU A 264 -7.72 14.11 -6.48
CA LEU A 264 -6.75 13.64 -5.51
C LEU A 264 -6.24 14.83 -4.71
N ASP A 265 -6.31 14.74 -3.38
CA ASP A 265 -5.70 15.71 -2.47
C ASP A 265 -5.02 14.96 -1.33
N VAL A 266 -3.71 14.72 -1.49
CA VAL A 266 -2.93 13.94 -0.51
C VAL A 266 -2.82 14.68 0.81
N GLU A 267 -2.68 16.01 0.79
CA GLU A 267 -2.61 16.82 2.01
C GLU A 267 -3.91 16.69 2.82
N ALA A 268 -5.06 16.79 2.14
CA ALA A 268 -6.37 16.62 2.77
C ALA A 268 -6.74 15.15 3.06
N ARG A 269 -5.90 14.18 2.68
CA ARG A 269 -6.17 12.73 2.75
C ARG A 269 -7.44 12.32 1.97
N ARG A 270 -7.67 12.96 0.82
CA ARG A 270 -8.89 12.79 0.02
C ARG A 270 -8.66 12.18 -1.35
N ILE A 271 -9.57 11.30 -1.74
CA ILE A 271 -9.75 10.86 -3.13
C ILE A 271 -11.23 10.72 -3.45
N ASP A 272 -11.69 11.48 -4.43
CA ASP A 272 -13.10 11.56 -4.79
C ASP A 272 -13.29 11.45 -6.31
N VAL A 273 -14.38 10.82 -6.73
CA VAL A 273 -14.95 10.96 -8.07
C VAL A 273 -15.99 12.09 -8.03
N ASP A 274 -15.81 13.09 -8.88
CA ASP A 274 -16.63 14.32 -8.96
C ASP A 274 -17.90 14.05 -9.76
N VAL A 275 -18.73 13.18 -9.20
CA VAL A 275 -20.05 12.79 -9.70
C VAL A 275 -21.02 12.93 -8.53
N PRO A 276 -22.19 13.56 -8.71
CA PRO A 276 -23.17 13.69 -7.64
C PRO A 276 -23.55 12.33 -7.04
N ASP A 277 -23.64 12.23 -5.71
CA ASP A 277 -23.93 10.96 -5.02
C ASP A 277 -25.19 10.26 -5.53
N ALA A 278 -26.24 11.04 -5.83
CA ALA A 278 -27.49 10.51 -6.39
C ALA A 278 -27.31 9.94 -7.81
N GLU A 279 -26.39 10.46 -8.61
CA GLU A 279 -26.03 9.86 -9.89
C GLU A 279 -25.21 8.59 -9.67
N LEU A 280 -24.16 8.65 -8.85
CA LEU A 280 -23.27 7.52 -8.58
C LEU A 280 -24.04 6.31 -8.04
N ALA A 281 -24.97 6.54 -7.10
CA ALA A 281 -25.83 5.51 -6.53
C ALA A 281 -26.79 4.84 -7.54
N ARG A 282 -27.07 5.50 -8.68
CA ARG A 282 -27.90 4.95 -9.76
C ARG A 282 -27.07 4.21 -10.82
N ARG A 283 -25.74 4.32 -10.79
CA ARG A 283 -24.89 3.63 -11.75
C ARG A 283 -24.81 2.15 -11.41
N ALA A 284 -24.76 1.35 -12.46
CA ALA A 284 -24.31 -0.04 -12.38
C ALA A 284 -22.94 -0.16 -13.07
N PRO A 285 -22.07 -1.08 -12.62
CA PRO A 285 -20.84 -1.39 -13.33
C PRO A 285 -21.12 -1.75 -14.79
N ALA A 286 -20.21 -1.37 -15.70
CA ALA A 286 -20.36 -1.74 -17.10
C ALA A 286 -20.25 -3.26 -17.27
N LYS A 287 -20.92 -3.80 -18.31
CA LYS A 287 -20.85 -5.24 -18.60
C LYS A 287 -19.41 -5.72 -18.80
N ALA A 288 -18.59 -4.90 -19.46
CA ALA A 288 -17.17 -5.19 -19.67
C ALA A 288 -16.42 -5.38 -18.34
N THR A 289 -16.65 -4.48 -17.38
CA THR A 289 -16.12 -4.56 -16.01
C THR A 289 -16.47 -5.88 -15.33
N VAL A 290 -17.77 -6.20 -15.26
CA VAL A 290 -18.24 -7.42 -14.58
C VAL A 290 -17.71 -8.68 -15.26
N THR A 291 -17.58 -8.66 -16.58
CA THR A 291 -17.03 -9.79 -17.36
C THR A 291 -15.53 -9.94 -17.17
N GLY A 292 -14.83 -8.85 -16.84
CA GLY A 292 -13.38 -8.86 -16.58
C GLY A 292 -13.00 -9.43 -15.21
N PHE A 293 -13.94 -9.55 -14.28
CA PHE A 293 -13.66 -10.12 -12.96
C PHE A 293 -13.47 -11.64 -13.01
N ALA A 294 -12.68 -12.15 -12.07
CA ALA A 294 -12.51 -13.58 -11.86
C ALA A 294 -13.85 -14.27 -11.53
N ALA A 295 -14.13 -15.38 -12.23
CA ALA A 295 -15.31 -16.21 -12.00
C ALA A 295 -14.94 -17.69 -11.86
N PRO A 296 -14.10 -18.05 -10.87
CA PRO A 296 -13.68 -19.44 -10.68
C PRO A 296 -14.87 -20.33 -10.34
N ARG A 297 -14.88 -21.55 -10.90
CA ARG A 297 -15.96 -22.53 -10.68
C ARG A 297 -15.64 -23.58 -9.62
N ARG A 298 -14.37 -23.80 -9.28
CA ARG A 298 -13.89 -24.81 -8.32
C ARG A 298 -12.43 -24.54 -7.92
N GLY A 299 -11.94 -25.27 -6.91
CA GLY A 299 -10.53 -25.29 -6.53
C GLY A 299 -10.11 -24.12 -5.64
N TRP A 300 -8.80 -23.95 -5.47
CA TRP A 300 -8.22 -22.91 -4.59
C TRP A 300 -8.72 -21.51 -4.95
N GLU A 301 -8.77 -21.17 -6.23
CA GLU A 301 -9.21 -19.85 -6.68
C GLU A 301 -10.65 -19.54 -6.25
N ARG A 302 -11.54 -20.54 -6.28
CA ARG A 302 -12.92 -20.37 -5.79
C ARG A 302 -12.95 -20.15 -4.28
N LEU A 303 -12.23 -20.96 -3.52
CA LEU A 303 -12.12 -20.81 -2.06
C LEU A 303 -11.54 -19.44 -1.69
N TYR A 304 -10.51 -19.00 -2.41
CA TYR A 304 -9.90 -17.69 -2.22
C TYR A 304 -10.90 -16.56 -2.51
N VAL A 305 -11.53 -16.52 -3.68
CA VAL A 305 -12.49 -15.45 -4.04
C VAL A 305 -13.68 -15.40 -3.08
N ASP A 306 -14.17 -16.55 -2.60
CA ASP A 306 -15.30 -16.62 -1.67
C ASP A 306 -14.94 -16.09 -0.27
N HIS A 307 -13.71 -16.30 0.20
CA HIS A 307 -13.32 -16.06 1.59
C HIS A 307 -12.32 -14.92 1.80
N VAL A 308 -11.69 -14.41 0.75
CA VAL A 308 -10.68 -13.34 0.89
C VAL A 308 -11.33 -12.03 1.33
N LEU A 309 -10.73 -11.44 2.36
CA LEU A 309 -11.03 -10.10 2.85
C LEU A 309 -10.44 -9.03 1.94
N GLN A 310 -10.71 -7.77 2.26
CA GLN A 310 -10.24 -6.63 1.46
C GLN A 310 -8.84 -6.18 1.89
N ALA A 311 -8.21 -5.33 1.08
CA ALA A 311 -6.82 -4.90 1.30
C ALA A 311 -6.64 -4.06 2.57
N ASP A 312 -7.66 -3.30 2.96
CA ASP A 312 -7.74 -2.51 4.19
C ASP A 312 -7.74 -3.36 5.47
N THR A 313 -8.02 -4.67 5.34
CA THR A 313 -7.95 -5.65 6.43
C THR A 313 -6.89 -6.73 6.17
N GLY A 314 -5.93 -6.49 5.28
CA GLY A 314 -4.79 -7.37 5.04
C GLY A 314 -5.01 -8.53 4.05
N ALA A 315 -6.16 -8.59 3.37
CA ALA A 315 -6.46 -9.60 2.35
C ALA A 315 -6.25 -11.07 2.82
N ASP A 316 -6.48 -11.34 4.10
CA ASP A 316 -6.50 -12.70 4.67
C ASP A 316 -7.81 -13.43 4.28
N LEU A 317 -7.92 -14.72 4.60
CA LEU A 317 -9.18 -15.45 4.50
C LEU A 317 -9.98 -15.27 5.80
N ASP A 318 -11.26 -14.95 5.68
CA ASP A 318 -12.16 -14.65 6.81
C ASP A 318 -12.11 -15.70 7.93
N PHE A 319 -12.08 -16.98 7.57
CA PHE A 319 -12.05 -18.12 8.49
C PHE A 319 -10.66 -18.43 9.08
N LEU A 320 -9.61 -17.72 8.67
CA LEU A 320 -8.25 -17.87 9.19
C LEU A 320 -7.82 -16.78 10.17
N VAL A 321 -8.60 -15.70 10.30
CA VAL A 321 -8.35 -14.60 11.25
C VAL A 321 -8.40 -15.12 12.70
N GLY A 322 -7.61 -14.51 13.59
CA GLY A 322 -7.47 -14.94 14.99
C GLY A 322 -6.36 -15.97 15.19
N SER A 323 -6.40 -16.78 16.24
CA SER A 323 -5.38 -17.80 16.54
C SER A 323 -6.03 -19.15 16.88
N SER A 324 -5.48 -20.24 16.35
CA SER A 324 -5.95 -21.61 16.63
C SER A 324 -5.28 -22.25 17.84
N GLY A 325 -4.39 -21.53 18.53
CA GLY A 325 -3.66 -22.03 19.69
C GLY A 325 -2.63 -23.12 19.36
N SER A 326 -2.12 -23.77 20.41
CA SER A 326 -1.16 -24.88 20.32
C SER A 326 -1.64 -26.13 21.05
N GLU A 327 -2.94 -26.23 21.30
CA GLU A 327 -3.53 -27.34 22.03
C GLU A 327 -3.43 -28.62 21.20
N VAL A 328 -2.90 -29.68 21.81
CA VAL A 328 -2.92 -31.02 21.23
C VAL A 328 -4.35 -31.53 21.33
N SER A 329 -4.94 -31.88 20.20
CA SER A 329 -6.35 -32.26 20.13
C SER A 329 -6.56 -33.74 20.46
N ARG A 330 -6.80 -34.57 19.44
CA ARG A 330 -7.06 -36.00 19.62
C ARG A 330 -5.77 -36.80 19.50
N GLU A 331 -5.61 -37.80 20.35
CA GLU A 331 -4.64 -38.86 20.11
C GLU A 331 -5.01 -39.61 18.84
N SER A 332 -3.99 -40.01 18.08
CA SER A 332 -4.19 -40.72 16.82
C SER A 332 -4.39 -42.23 17.00
N HIS A 333 -4.11 -42.75 18.21
CA HIS A 333 -4.26 -44.14 18.65
C HIS A 333 -4.19 -44.20 20.18
#